data_AF-A0A6P6FSY8-F1
#
_entry.id   AF-A0A6P6FSY8-F1
#
_cell.length_a   1.000
_cell.length_b   1.000
_cell.length_c   1.000
_cell.angle_alpha   90.00
_cell.angle_beta   90.00
_cell.angle_gamma   90.00
#
_symmetry.space_group_name_H-M   'P 1'
#
loop_
_entity.id
_entity.type
_entity.pdbx_description
1 polymer ?
#
loop_
_entity_poly.entity_id
_entity_poly.type
_entity_poly.pdbx_seq_one_letter_code
_entity_poly.pdbx_strand_id
1 'polypeptide(L)'
;MVNTDAVRTVVGILGNVISFGLFLSPSPTISTIIKHKSVQDFKPDPYVATVLNCAMWVLYGLPMVHPDSILVITINGIGFVIEFIYVSIFFIYSSWANRVK
;
A
#
# COMPACT_ATOMS: atom_id res chain seq x y z
N MET A 1 -5.02 -20.65 30.71
CA MET A 1 -5.87 -19.60 30.08
C MET A 1 -4.99 -18.88 29.07
N VAL A 2 -5.44 -18.76 27.82
CA VAL A 2 -4.67 -18.04 26.77
C VAL A 2 -4.83 -16.53 27.00
N ASN A 3 -3.73 -15.78 26.93
CA ASN A 3 -3.77 -14.32 27.01
C ASN A 3 -4.13 -13.75 25.62
N THR A 4 -5.38 -13.28 25.47
CA THR A 4 -5.93 -12.75 24.23
C THR A 4 -5.17 -11.53 23.71
N ASP A 5 -4.66 -10.67 24.59
CA ASP A 5 -3.92 -9.46 24.22
C ASP A 5 -2.53 -9.81 23.63
N ALA A 6 -1.90 -10.82 24.21
CA ALA A 6 -0.65 -11.36 23.68
C ALA A 6 -0.85 -11.97 22.29
N VAL A 7 -1.93 -12.75 22.09
CA VAL A 7 -2.27 -13.32 20.77
C VAL A 7 -2.53 -12.21 19.74
N ARG A 8 -3.33 -11.19 20.09
CA ARG A 8 -3.62 -10.05 19.22
C ARG A 8 -2.35 -9.33 18.78
N THR A 9 -1.42 -9.13 19.71
CA THR A 9 -0.15 -8.45 19.43
C THR A 9 0.74 -9.27 18.50
N VAL A 10 0.90 -10.57 18.78
CA VAL A 10 1.73 -11.47 17.96
C VAL A 10 1.18 -11.56 16.54
N VAL A 11 -0.14 -11.78 16.40
CA VAL A 11 -0.79 -11.84 15.08
C VAL A 11 -0.66 -10.49 14.35
N GLY A 12 -0.81 -9.37 15.05
CA GLY A 12 -0.65 -8.04 14.47
C GLY A 12 0.76 -7.79 13.94
N ILE A 13 1.80 -8.19 14.68
CA ILE A 13 3.21 -8.06 14.26
C ILE A 13 3.48 -8.94 13.03
N LEU A 14 3.05 -10.21 13.05
CA LEU A 14 3.21 -11.11 11.90
C LEU A 14 2.50 -10.55 10.66
N GLY A 15 1.28 -10.04 10.84
CA GLY A 15 0.52 -9.37 9.78
C GLY A 15 1.29 -8.17 9.21
N ASN A 16 1.87 -7.32 10.06
CA ASN A 16 2.67 -6.18 9.63
C ASN A 16 3.87 -6.62 8.75
N VAL A 17 4.61 -7.65 9.16
CA VAL A 17 5.77 -8.16 8.41
C VAL A 17 5.35 -8.70 7.05
N ILE A 18 4.30 -9.52 7.00
CA ILE A 18 3.80 -10.11 5.74
C ILE A 18 3.29 -9.03 4.79
N SER A 19 2.46 -8.11 5.31
CA SER A 19 1.92 -6.99 4.52
C SER A 19 3.01 -6.06 4.00
N PHE A 20 4.08 -5.85 4.76
CA PHE A 20 5.22 -5.06 4.27
C PHE A 20 5.87 -5.71 3.05
N GLY A 21 6.08 -7.04 3.09
CA GLY A 21 6.53 -7.80 1.93
C GLY A 21 5.58 -7.70 0.74
N LEU A 22 4.27 -7.76 0.98
CA LEU A 22 3.24 -7.60 -0.06
C LEU A 22 3.32 -6.22 -0.73
N PHE A 23 3.43 -5.13 0.04
CA PHE A 23 3.57 -3.78 -0.51
C PHE A 23 4.86 -3.58 -1.31
N LEU A 24 5.93 -4.30 -0.97
CA LEU A 24 7.17 -4.24 -1.75
C LEU A 24 7.16 -5.13 -3.00
N SER A 25 6.22 -6.07 -3.12
CA SER A 25 6.15 -7.01 -4.25
C SER A 25 6.14 -6.36 -5.64
N PRO A 26 5.58 -5.15 -5.86
CA PRO A 26 5.62 -4.48 -7.16
C PRO A 26 6.93 -3.75 -7.47
N SER A 27 7.90 -3.71 -6.56
CA SER A 27 9.18 -3.02 -6.75
C SER A 27 9.91 -3.40 -8.05
N PRO A 28 9.96 -4.68 -8.48
CA PRO A 28 10.56 -5.05 -9.76
C PRO A 28 9.84 -4.43 -10.96
N THR A 29 8.51 -4.40 -10.94
CA THR A 29 7.68 -3.77 -11.98
C THR A 29 7.98 -2.28 -12.08
N ILE A 30 8.04 -1.59 -10.94
CA ILE A 30 8.37 -0.16 -10.87
C ILE A 30 9.79 0.11 -11.37
N SER A 31 10.75 -0.77 -11.05
CA SER A 31 12.12 -0.68 -11.59
C SER A 31 12.14 -0.77 -13.11
N THR A 32 11.35 -1.68 -13.69
CA THR A 32 11.19 -1.81 -15.15
C THR A 32 10.63 -0.54 -15.77
N ILE A 33 9.59 0.06 -15.17
CA ILE A 33 8.99 1.32 -15.65
C ILE A 33 10.02 2.45 -15.65
N ILE A 34 10.80 2.60 -14.59
CA ILE A 34 11.84 3.63 -14.49
C ILE A 34 12.94 3.42 -15.55
N LYS A 35 13.40 2.17 -15.73
CA LYS A 35 14.45 1.82 -16.70
C LYS A 35 14.01 2.08 -18.15
N HIS A 36 12.79 1.70 -18.49
CA HIS A 36 12.25 1.87 -19.84
C HIS A 36 11.59 3.25 -20.07
N LYS A 37 11.49 4.09 -19.03
CA LYS A 37 10.84 5.40 -19.08
C LYS A 37 9.40 5.33 -19.62
N SER A 38 8.72 4.19 -19.45
CA SER A 38 7.39 3.91 -20.00
C SER A 38 6.66 2.91 -19.13
N VAL A 39 5.36 3.14 -18.93
CA VAL A 39 4.47 2.22 -18.20
C VAL A 39 4.13 0.95 -18.98
N GLN A 40 4.53 0.83 -20.25
CA GLN A 40 4.24 -0.32 -21.12
C GLN A 40 2.73 -0.69 -21.03
N ASP A 41 2.41 -1.98 -20.88
CA ASP A 41 1.05 -2.51 -20.70
C ASP A 41 0.64 -2.60 -19.22
N PHE A 42 1.48 -2.13 -18.29
CA PHE A 42 1.15 -2.15 -16.87
C PHE A 42 0.01 -1.17 -16.55
N LYS A 43 -0.89 -1.58 -15.65
CA LYS A 43 -2.04 -0.78 -15.24
C LYS A 43 -1.84 -0.17 -13.85
N PRO A 44 -2.14 1.13 -13.65
CA PRO A 44 -2.04 1.78 -12.34
C PRO A 44 -3.22 1.43 -11.41
N ASP A 45 -4.31 0.88 -11.94
CA ASP A 45 -5.57 0.59 -11.23
C ASP A 45 -5.40 -0.10 -9.86
N PRO A 46 -4.63 -1.20 -9.72
CA PRO A 46 -4.46 -1.84 -8.41
C PRO A 46 -3.73 -0.95 -7.40
N TYR A 47 -2.77 -0.15 -7.84
CA TYR A 47 -2.00 0.75 -6.97
C TYR A 47 -2.90 1.89 -6.45
N VAL A 48 -3.71 2.49 -7.32
CA VAL A 48 -4.68 3.53 -6.92
C VAL A 48 -5.73 2.97 -5.96
N ALA A 49 -6.28 1.79 -6.24
CA ALA A 49 -7.22 1.12 -5.34
C ALA A 49 -6.58 0.84 -3.97
N THR A 50 -5.31 0.46 -3.94
CA THR A 50 -4.60 0.16 -2.69
C THR A 50 -4.30 1.42 -1.88
N VAL A 51 -3.93 2.54 -2.53
CA VAL A 51 -3.82 3.85 -1.85
C VAL A 51 -5.13 4.21 -1.14
N LEU A 52 -6.27 4.09 -1.83
CA LEU A 52 -7.58 4.39 -1.24
C LEU A 52 -7.91 3.41 -0.11
N ASN A 53 -7.62 2.12 -0.28
CA ASN A 53 -7.82 1.10 0.76
C ASN A 53 -7.02 1.42 2.02
N CYS A 54 -5.73 1.71 1.88
CA CYS A 54 -4.86 2.06 2.99
C CYS A 54 -5.30 3.35 3.68
N ALA A 55 -5.72 4.37 2.92
CA ALA A 55 -6.28 5.60 3.50
C ALA A 55 -7.53 5.31 4.35
N MET A 56 -8.44 4.47 3.87
CA MET A 56 -9.63 4.06 4.64
C MET A 56 -9.25 3.31 5.92
N TRP A 57 -8.26 2.40 5.87
CA TRP A 57 -7.80 1.69 7.07
C TRP A 57 -7.10 2.59 8.08
N VAL A 58 -6.33 3.58 7.62
CA VAL A 58 -5.74 4.59 8.50
C VAL A 58 -6.82 5.40 9.20
N LEU A 59 -7.84 5.86 8.46
CA LEU A 59 -8.99 6.58 9.02
C LEU A 59 -9.75 5.73 10.03
N TYR A 60 -9.99 4.45 9.72
CA TYR A 60 -10.63 3.49 10.61
C TYR A 60 -9.83 3.27 11.90
N GLY A 61 -8.51 3.16 11.78
CA GLY A 61 -7.63 2.87 12.92
C GLY A 61 -7.47 4.04 13.90
N LEU A 62 -7.89 5.26 13.55
CA LEU A 62 -7.79 6.42 14.42
C LEU A 62 -8.47 6.15 15.77
N PRO A 63 -7.89 6.60 16.91
CA PRO A 63 -8.45 6.33 18.24
C PRO A 63 -9.90 6.81 18.43
N MET A 64 -10.32 7.83 17.67
CA MET A 64 -11.69 8.35 17.68
C MET A 64 -12.70 7.40 17.01
N VAL A 65 -12.25 6.53 16.09
CA VAL A 65 -13.10 5.62 15.33
C VAL A 65 -13.00 4.21 15.89
N HIS A 66 -11.79 3.68 16.04
CA HIS A 66 -11.55 2.37 16.62
C HIS A 66 -10.31 2.37 17.54
N PRO A 67 -10.50 2.34 18.88
CA PRO A 67 -9.41 2.26 19.84
C PRO A 67 -8.51 1.03 19.65
N ASP A 68 -7.26 1.13 20.11
CA ASP A 68 -6.27 0.03 20.15
C ASP A 68 -5.92 -0.61 18.78
N SER A 69 -6.02 0.17 17.71
CA SER A 69 -5.74 -0.27 16.32
C SER A 69 -4.39 0.18 15.79
N ILE A 70 -3.42 0.47 16.68
CA ILE A 70 -2.13 1.06 16.27
C ILE A 70 -1.39 0.21 15.23
N LEU A 71 -1.39 -1.12 15.38
CA LEU A 71 -0.74 -2.05 14.44
C LEU A 71 -1.41 -2.07 13.06
N VAL A 72 -2.68 -1.68 12.97
CA VAL A 72 -3.39 -1.53 11.68
C VAL A 72 -3.03 -0.20 11.03
N ILE A 73 -2.96 0.88 11.82
CA ILE A 73 -2.55 2.20 11.33
C ILE A 73 -1.12 2.16 10.80
N THR A 74 -0.19 1.52 11.52
CA THR A 74 1.23 1.50 11.13
C THR A 74 1.42 0.89 9.76
N ILE A 75 0.86 -0.30 9.53
CA ILE A 75 1.08 -1.01 8.27
C ILE A 75 0.37 -0.34 7.09
N ASN A 76 -0.86 0.14 7.29
CA ASN A 76 -1.59 0.84 6.24
C ASN A 76 -1.01 2.22 5.96
N GLY A 77 -0.44 2.90 6.95
CA GLY A 77 0.31 4.14 6.75
C GLY A 77 1.55 3.92 5.89
N ILE A 78 2.34 2.88 6.19
CA ILE A 78 3.51 2.50 5.37
C ILE A 78 3.06 2.12 3.95
N GLY A 79 2.04 1.27 3.83
CA GLY A 79 1.46 0.86 2.55
C GLY A 79 0.98 2.05 1.72
N PHE A 80 0.27 2.99 2.35
CA PHE A 80 -0.18 4.22 1.71
C PHE A 80 0.99 4.99 1.08
N VAL A 81 2.09 5.18 1.82
CA VAL A 81 3.25 5.91 1.31
C VAL A 81 3.92 5.17 0.14
N ILE A 82 4.12 3.85 0.27
CA ILE A 82 4.73 3.02 -0.79
C ILE A 82 3.88 3.07 -2.06
N GLU A 83 2.59 2.81 -1.94
CA GLU A 83 1.66 2.77 -3.07
C GLU A 83 1.48 4.15 -3.70
N PHE A 84 1.50 5.22 -2.91
CA PHE A 84 1.46 6.59 -3.41
C PHE A 84 2.71 6.91 -4.25
N ILE A 85 3.89 6.43 -3.85
CA ILE A 85 5.11 6.54 -4.65
C ILE A 85 4.95 5.77 -5.96
N TYR A 86 4.43 4.54 -5.93
CA TYR A 86 4.21 3.75 -7.13
C TYR A 86 3.25 4.43 -8.11
N VAL A 87 2.10 4.89 -7.62
CA VAL A 87 1.13 5.66 -8.41
C VAL A 87 1.79 6.90 -9.02
N SER A 88 2.59 7.64 -8.24
CA SER A 88 3.30 8.83 -8.74
C SER A 88 4.26 8.51 -9.89
N ILE A 89 5.03 7.42 -9.76
CA ILE A 89 5.93 6.94 -10.82
C ILE A 89 5.14 6.55 -12.07
N PHE A 90 4.02 5.84 -11.91
CA PHE A 90 3.12 5.52 -13.01
C PHE A 90 2.60 6.77 -13.71
N PHE A 91 2.20 7.81 -12.98
CA PHE A 91 1.75 9.06 -13.59
C PHE A 91 2.87 9.78 -14.35
N ILE A 92 4.10 9.81 -13.81
CA ILE A 92 5.25 10.46 -14.46
C ILE A 92 5.61 9.78 -15.79
N TYR A 93 5.58 8.45 -15.84
CA TYR A 93 5.97 7.67 -17.04
C TYR A 93 4.80 7.25 -17.92
N SER A 94 3.56 7.58 -17.55
CA SER A 94 2.40 7.34 -18.39
C SER A 94 2.31 8.39 -19.49
N SER A 95 2.22 7.94 -20.74
CA SER A 95 1.90 8.82 -21.86
C SER A 95 0.40 9.16 -21.87
N TRP A 96 -0.05 9.95 -20.89
CA TRP A 96 -1.44 10.38 -20.77
C TRP A 96 -1.98 11.03 -22.06
N ALA A 97 -1.09 11.69 -22.83
CA ALA A 97 -1.40 12.29 -24.12
C ALA A 97 -1.85 11.29 -25.21
N ASN A 98 -1.55 9.99 -25.08
CA ASN A 98 -1.89 8.98 -26.07
C ASN A 98 -3.17 8.18 -25.75
N ARG A 99 -3.78 8.35 -24.57
CA ARG A 99 -5.00 7.62 -24.17
C ARG A 99 -6.31 8.38 -24.39
N VAL A 100 -6.25 9.66 -24.79
CA VAL A 100 -7.42 10.53 -25.02
C VAL A 100 -7.73 10.68 -26.52
N LYS A 101 -7.10 9.87 -27.38
CA LYS A 101 -7.45 9.80 -28.80
C LYS A 101 -8.46 8.69 -29.07
#